data_AF-A0A0F8XHS7-F1
#
_entry.id   AF-A0A0F8XHS7-F1
#
_cell.length_a   1.000
_cell.length_b   1.000
_cell.length_c   1.000
_cell.angle_alpha   90.00
_cell.angle_beta   90.00
_cell.angle_gamma   90.00
#
_symmetry.space_group_name_H-M   'P 1'
#
loop_
_entity.id
_entity.type
_entity.pdbx_description
1 polymer ?
#
loop_
_entity_poly.entity_id
_entity_poly.type
_entity_poly.pdbx_seq_one_letter_code
_entity_poly.pdbx_strand_id
1 'polypeptide(L)'
;MVLFETFGVPYTHSKTPSGQYRTSEEILADVATTHPVVPLITEHRELSKLLSTYIEPVLEKTDTTGRVHTSFLQTSTATGRLSSENPNLQNIPKTSKWAKPLRACFIAMRGYHFVSFDYSQIELRILAHVTKDPNLTQIFHENKDIHTLTAARVLGIPLRNVGEKERALAKTLNFGVIYGMGARAFSCGSQP
;
A
#
# COMPACT_ATOMS: atom_id res chain seq x y z
N MET A 1 -26.79 9.24 -6.36
CA MET A 1 -25.45 9.04 -6.97
C MET A 1 -25.59 8.19 -8.25
N VAL A 2 -25.09 8.70 -9.38
CA VAL A 2 -25.33 8.15 -10.74
C VAL A 2 -25.09 6.64 -10.87
N LEU A 3 -24.04 6.09 -10.25
CA LEU A 3 -23.73 4.65 -10.34
C LEU A 3 -24.84 3.74 -9.78
N PHE A 4 -25.40 4.07 -8.62
CA PHE A 4 -26.37 3.21 -7.94
C PHE A 4 -27.82 3.60 -8.26
N GLU A 5 -28.10 4.89 -8.46
CA GLU A 5 -29.46 5.37 -8.75
C GLU A 5 -29.79 5.34 -10.24
N THR A 6 -28.84 5.66 -11.13
CA THR A 6 -29.10 5.76 -12.58
C THR A 6 -28.72 4.49 -13.32
N PHE A 7 -27.54 3.92 -13.04
CA PHE A 7 -27.09 2.68 -13.69
C PHE A 7 -27.58 1.40 -12.99
N GLY A 8 -28.33 1.53 -11.88
CA GLY A 8 -28.96 0.40 -11.21
C GLY A 8 -27.99 -0.63 -10.61
N VAL A 9 -26.74 -0.24 -10.37
CA VAL A 9 -25.75 -1.13 -9.76
C VAL A 9 -26.18 -1.49 -8.32
N PRO A 10 -26.21 -2.76 -7.93
CA PRO A 10 -26.55 -3.17 -6.57
C PRO A 10 -25.60 -2.55 -5.52
N TYR A 11 -26.14 -2.12 -4.39
CA TYR A 11 -25.36 -1.55 -3.28
C TYR A 11 -25.72 -2.23 -1.97
N THR A 12 -24.75 -2.92 -1.35
CA THR A 12 -24.94 -3.71 -0.12
C THR A 12 -24.22 -3.13 1.10
N HIS A 13 -23.51 -2.02 0.94
CA HIS A 13 -22.68 -1.42 1.99
C HIS A 13 -23.42 -0.35 2.80
N SER A 14 -22.86 0.03 3.94
CA SER A 14 -23.38 1.18 4.70
C SER A 14 -23.07 2.49 3.98
N LYS A 15 -23.97 3.46 4.10
CA LYS A 15 -23.75 4.82 3.59
C LYS A 15 -22.76 5.58 4.50
N THR A 16 -22.27 6.73 4.05
CA THR A 16 -21.52 7.65 4.92
C THR A 16 -22.45 8.21 6.01
N PRO A 17 -21.91 8.79 7.10
CA PRO A 17 -22.73 9.50 8.09
C PRO A 17 -23.61 10.61 7.47
N SER A 18 -23.17 11.21 6.37
CA SER A 18 -23.92 12.20 5.58
C SER A 18 -24.98 11.59 4.64
N GLY A 19 -25.19 10.27 4.66
CA GLY A 19 -26.18 9.59 3.83
C GLY A 19 -25.77 9.38 2.37
N GLN A 20 -24.51 9.65 2.01
CA GLN A 20 -24.00 9.44 0.66
C GLN A 20 -23.56 7.98 0.46
N TYR A 21 -23.69 7.49 -0.77
CA TYR A 21 -23.15 6.19 -1.13
C TYR A 21 -21.62 6.24 -1.11
N ARG A 22 -21.00 5.20 -0.54
CA ARG A 22 -19.54 5.06 -0.57
C ARG A 22 -19.13 4.48 -1.92
N THR A 23 -18.02 4.98 -2.45
CA THR A 23 -17.40 4.50 -3.68
C THR A 23 -15.92 4.27 -3.43
N SER A 24 -15.57 3.59 -2.34
CA SER A 24 -14.18 3.17 -2.14
C SER A 24 -13.77 2.15 -3.21
N GLU A 25 -12.46 1.98 -3.37
CA GLU A 25 -11.89 0.97 -4.26
C GLU A 25 -12.41 -0.44 -3.93
N GLU A 26 -12.52 -0.76 -2.63
CA GLU A 26 -13.13 -2.01 -2.13
C GLU A 26 -14.55 -2.22 -2.67
N ILE A 27 -15.42 -1.20 -2.54
CA ILE A 27 -16.81 -1.31 -3.00
C ILE A 27 -16.87 -1.46 -4.52
N LEU A 28 -16.04 -0.72 -5.25
CA LEU A 28 -16.00 -0.84 -6.72
C LEU A 28 -15.46 -2.20 -7.17
N ALA A 29 -14.58 -2.83 -6.40
CA ALA A 29 -14.11 -4.18 -6.66
C ALA A 29 -15.26 -5.20 -6.49
N ASP A 30 -16.05 -5.08 -5.42
CA ASP A 30 -17.19 -5.97 -5.15
C ASP A 30 -18.24 -5.93 -6.26
N VAL A 31 -18.42 -4.77 -6.90
CA VAL A 31 -19.40 -4.59 -7.99
C VAL A 31 -18.77 -4.53 -9.38
N ALA A 32 -17.49 -4.89 -9.54
CA ALA A 32 -16.73 -4.70 -10.78
C ALA A 32 -17.37 -5.37 -12.02
N THR A 33 -18.03 -6.51 -11.82
CA THR A 33 -18.65 -7.30 -12.90
C THR A 33 -20.13 -6.96 -13.15
N THR A 34 -20.72 -6.11 -12.31
CA THR A 34 -22.17 -5.83 -12.36
C THR A 34 -22.56 -4.90 -13.50
N HIS A 35 -21.67 -4.00 -13.92
CA HIS A 35 -21.93 -3.04 -14.99
C HIS A 35 -20.62 -2.62 -15.68
N PRO A 36 -20.58 -2.50 -17.02
CA PRO A 36 -19.36 -2.15 -17.77
C PRO A 36 -18.77 -0.78 -17.44
N VAL A 37 -19.55 0.10 -16.83
CA VAL A 37 -19.08 1.43 -16.36
C VAL A 37 -18.17 1.33 -15.14
N VAL A 38 -18.28 0.28 -14.31
CA VAL A 38 -17.53 0.17 -13.06
C VAL A 38 -16.02 0.07 -13.33
N PRO A 39 -15.53 -0.81 -14.24
CA PRO A 39 -14.12 -0.84 -14.61
C PRO A 39 -13.62 0.50 -15.17
N LEU A 40 -14.44 1.19 -15.98
CA LEU A 40 -14.08 2.50 -16.56
C LEU A 40 -13.91 3.57 -15.48
N ILE A 41 -14.77 3.57 -14.45
CA ILE A 41 -14.64 4.48 -13.30
C ILE A 41 -13.34 4.21 -12.55
N THR A 42 -13.03 2.94 -12.28
CA THR A 42 -11.82 2.54 -11.58
C THR A 42 -10.57 2.97 -12.34
N GLU A 43 -10.51 2.71 -13.66
CA GLU A 43 -9.39 3.13 -14.50
C GLU A 43 -9.27 4.66 -14.57
N HIS A 44 -10.38 5.38 -14.75
CA HIS A 44 -10.38 6.84 -14.75
C HIS A 44 -9.83 7.40 -13.44
N ARG A 45 -10.20 6.82 -12.29
CA ARG A 45 -9.72 7.28 -10.97
C ARG A 45 -8.24 7.00 -10.79
N GLU A 46 -7.76 5.84 -11.22
CA GLU A 46 -6.32 5.51 -11.20
C GLU A 46 -5.54 6.53 -12.03
N LEU A 47 -5.93 6.76 -13.29
CA LEU A 47 -5.26 7.69 -14.19
C LEU A 47 -5.35 9.14 -13.71
N SER A 48 -6.51 9.57 -13.24
CA SER A 48 -6.71 10.92 -12.69
C SER A 48 -5.84 11.15 -11.47
N LYS A 49 -5.73 10.16 -10.57
CA LYS A 49 -4.84 10.24 -9.41
C LYS A 49 -3.38 10.26 -9.84
N LEU A 50 -3.00 9.43 -10.82
CA LEU A 50 -1.64 9.42 -11.38
C LEU A 50 -1.24 10.79 -11.91
N LEU A 51 -2.12 11.40 -12.72
CA LEU A 51 -1.90 12.72 -13.30
C LEU A 51 -1.83 13.81 -12.23
N SER A 52 -2.92 14.00 -11.48
CA SER A 52 -3.09 15.13 -10.55
C SER A 52 -2.23 15.04 -9.29
N THR A 53 -1.99 13.84 -8.76
CA THR A 53 -1.27 13.68 -7.49
C THR A 53 0.24 13.54 -7.69
N TYR A 54 0.69 13.02 -8.84
CA TYR A 54 2.10 12.68 -9.05
C TYR A 54 2.71 13.38 -10.24
N ILE A 55 2.13 13.27 -11.43
CA ILE A 55 2.76 13.79 -12.66
C ILE A 55 2.78 15.32 -12.66
N GLU A 56 1.63 15.97 -12.53
CA GLU A 56 1.53 17.43 -12.59
C GLU A 56 2.36 18.11 -11.50
N PRO A 57 2.29 17.70 -10.20
CA PRO A 57 3.08 18.34 -9.16
C PRO A 57 4.58 18.15 -9.32
N VAL A 58 5.03 16.99 -9.84
CA VAL A 58 6.46 16.76 -10.09
C VAL A 58 6.95 17.64 -11.22
N LEU A 59 6.18 17.76 -12.31
CA LEU A 59 6.55 18.62 -13.45
C LEU A 59 6.56 20.10 -13.05
N GLU A 60 5.57 20.58 -12.30
CA GLU A 60 5.51 21.96 -11.83
C GLU A 60 6.69 22.32 -10.91
N LYS A 61 7.15 21.36 -10.08
CA LYS A 61 8.27 21.55 -9.16
C LYS A 61 9.63 21.15 -9.74
N THR A 62 9.69 20.90 -11.04
CA THR A 62 10.96 20.68 -11.74
C THR A 62 11.60 22.03 -12.06
N ASP A 63 12.84 22.21 -11.65
CA ASP A 63 13.60 23.43 -11.91
C ASP A 63 14.13 23.51 -13.37
N THR A 64 14.76 24.62 -13.71
CA THR A 64 15.35 24.85 -15.04
C THR A 64 16.50 23.89 -15.38
N THR A 65 17.06 23.19 -14.39
CA THR A 65 18.11 22.18 -14.56
C THR A 65 17.54 20.76 -14.73
N GLY A 66 16.21 20.61 -14.68
CA GLY A 66 15.53 19.33 -14.78
C GLY A 66 15.53 18.52 -13.48
N ARG A 67 15.71 19.18 -12.33
CA ARG A 67 15.69 18.52 -11.01
C ARG A 67 14.40 18.85 -10.27
N VAL A 68 13.84 17.84 -9.60
CA VAL A 68 12.73 18.01 -8.66
C VAL A 68 13.26 18.14 -7.24
N HIS A 69 12.76 19.14 -6.52
CA HIS A 69 13.12 19.41 -5.12
C HIS A 69 11.90 19.16 -4.24
N THR A 70 12.06 18.31 -3.22
CA THR A 70 11.02 18.05 -2.21
C THR A 70 11.43 18.66 -0.88
N SER A 71 10.44 18.97 -0.04
CA SER A 71 10.67 19.40 1.34
C SER A 71 10.44 18.22 2.29
N PHE A 72 11.47 17.90 3.09
CA PHE A 72 11.33 16.94 4.19
C PHE A 72 10.92 17.67 5.47
N LEU A 73 9.72 17.38 5.96
CA LEU A 73 9.21 17.92 7.21
C LEU A 73 9.59 17.01 8.36
N GLN A 74 10.27 17.57 9.35
CA GLN A 74 10.78 16.81 10.50
C GLN A 74 9.78 16.71 11.65
N THR A 75 8.90 17.71 11.80
CA THR A 75 8.00 17.85 12.96
C THR A 75 6.53 17.61 12.63
N SER A 76 6.24 17.04 11.46
CA SER A 76 4.87 16.89 10.96
C SER A 76 4.17 15.61 11.45
N THR A 77 4.89 14.53 11.71
CA THR A 77 4.28 13.24 12.06
C THR A 77 4.39 12.96 13.56
N ALA A 78 3.30 12.45 14.15
CA ALA A 78 3.25 12.10 15.58
C ALA A 78 4.24 10.98 15.97
N THR A 79 4.66 10.15 15.02
CA THR A 79 5.58 9.02 15.25
C THR A 79 7.06 9.40 15.11
N GLY A 80 7.37 10.65 14.74
CA GLY A 80 8.74 11.12 14.50
C GLY A 80 9.31 10.71 13.13
N ARG A 81 8.50 10.14 12.22
CA ARG A 81 8.90 9.92 10.82
C ARG A 81 9.01 11.26 10.08
N LEU A 82 9.94 11.32 9.12
CA LEU A 82 9.94 12.40 8.13
C LEU A 82 8.71 12.27 7.23
N SER A 83 8.09 13.40 6.88
CA SER A 83 7.15 13.45 5.75
C SER A 83 7.74 14.25 4.60
N SER A 84 7.20 14.09 3.39
CA SER A 84 7.63 14.78 2.17
C SER A 84 6.46 15.55 1.57
N GLU A 85 6.72 16.80 1.17
CA GLU A 85 5.75 17.66 0.48
C GLU A 85 6.41 18.53 -0.60
N ASN A 86 5.59 19.14 -1.45
CA ASN A 86 6.00 20.12 -2.45
C ASN A 86 7.16 19.72 -3.39
N PRO A 87 7.11 18.57 -4.10
CA PRO A 87 6.04 17.56 -4.14
C PRO A 87 6.34 16.39 -3.18
N ASN A 88 5.33 15.57 -2.87
CA ASN A 88 5.54 14.38 -2.03
C ASN A 88 6.21 13.24 -2.81
N LEU A 89 7.50 13.03 -2.56
CA LEU A 89 8.31 11.98 -3.20
C LEU A 89 8.40 10.68 -2.39
N GLN A 90 7.88 10.64 -1.16
CA GLN A 90 7.81 9.42 -0.36
C GLN A 90 6.70 8.48 -0.84
N ASN A 91 5.61 9.03 -1.39
CA ASN A 91 4.41 8.29 -1.77
C ASN A 91 4.31 7.94 -3.25
N ILE A 92 5.44 7.97 -4.00
CA ILE A 92 5.45 7.55 -5.41
C ILE A 92 4.97 6.08 -5.52
N PRO A 93 3.97 5.78 -6.37
CA PRO A 93 3.36 4.47 -6.48
C PRO A 93 4.37 3.32 -6.58
N LYS A 94 4.06 2.22 -5.89
CA LYS A 94 4.83 0.96 -5.93
C LYS A 94 4.06 -0.19 -6.58
N THR A 95 2.72 -0.14 -6.50
CA THR A 95 1.80 -1.20 -6.91
C THR A 95 0.78 -0.63 -7.90
N SER A 96 1.02 -0.82 -9.19
CA SER A 96 0.12 -0.48 -10.31
C SER A 96 0.82 -0.85 -11.62
N LYS A 97 0.07 -1.07 -12.71
CA LYS A 97 0.63 -1.18 -14.07
C LYS A 97 1.48 0.05 -14.45
N TRP A 98 1.17 1.21 -13.88
CA TRP A 98 1.86 2.48 -14.12
C TRP A 98 3.00 2.78 -13.15
N ALA A 99 3.13 2.03 -12.05
CA ALA A 99 4.13 2.31 -11.02
C ALA A 99 5.57 2.21 -11.58
N LYS A 100 5.86 1.17 -12.36
CA LYS A 100 7.19 0.98 -12.96
C LYS A 100 7.53 2.07 -13.99
N PRO A 101 6.67 2.38 -14.98
CA PRO A 101 6.89 3.52 -15.87
C PRO A 101 7.10 4.85 -15.15
N LEU A 102 6.25 5.19 -14.18
CA LEU A 102 6.35 6.45 -13.45
C LEU A 102 7.66 6.58 -12.67
N ARG A 103 8.09 5.51 -11.99
CA ARG A 103 9.37 5.50 -11.27
C ARG A 103 10.57 5.58 -12.21
N ALA A 104 10.45 5.07 -13.44
CA ALA A 104 11.51 5.15 -14.45
C ALA A 104 11.74 6.58 -14.97
N CYS A 105 10.79 7.50 -14.77
CA CYS A 105 10.98 8.91 -15.08
C CYS A 105 11.98 9.61 -14.14
N PHE A 106 12.21 9.06 -12.94
CA PHE A 106 13.23 9.57 -12.04
C PHE A 106 14.58 8.97 -12.44
N ILE A 107 15.42 9.78 -13.08
CA ILE A 107 16.72 9.37 -13.59
C ILE A 107 17.87 10.00 -12.82
N ALA A 108 18.98 9.27 -12.72
CA ALA A 108 20.22 9.82 -12.21
C ALA A 108 20.83 10.79 -13.23
N MET A 109 21.62 11.74 -12.74
CA MET A 109 22.44 12.58 -13.62
C MET A 109 23.38 11.74 -14.48
N ARG A 110 23.72 12.20 -15.68
CA ARG A 110 24.67 11.52 -16.56
C ARG A 110 25.99 11.23 -15.83
N GLY A 111 26.45 9.98 -15.89
CA GLY A 111 27.66 9.52 -15.18
C GLY A 111 27.42 9.08 -13.73
N TYR A 112 26.19 9.17 -13.23
CA TYR A 112 25.81 8.75 -11.89
C TYR A 112 24.77 7.63 -11.91
N HIS A 113 24.64 6.95 -10.78
CA HIS A 113 23.63 5.92 -10.54
C HIS A 113 22.88 6.21 -9.25
N PHE A 114 21.60 5.83 -9.21
CA PHE A 114 20.87 5.77 -7.95
C PHE A 114 21.24 4.49 -7.21
N VAL A 115 21.41 4.63 -5.89
CA VAL A 115 21.57 3.51 -4.97
C VAL A 115 20.49 3.63 -3.91
N SER A 116 19.76 2.55 -3.67
CA SER A 116 18.66 2.49 -2.72
C SER A 116 18.93 1.45 -1.66
N PHE A 117 18.75 1.83 -0.40
CA PHE A 117 18.88 0.93 0.75
C PHE A 117 17.54 0.92 1.49
N ASP A 118 17.02 -0.28 1.75
CA ASP A 118 15.78 -0.49 2.50
C ASP A 118 16.03 -1.53 3.59
N TYR A 119 15.62 -1.23 4.82
CA TYR A 119 15.84 -2.13 5.94
C TYR A 119 14.88 -3.32 5.85
N SER A 120 15.43 -4.53 5.80
CA SER A 120 14.61 -5.75 5.79
C SER A 120 13.82 -5.90 7.09
N GLN A 121 12.49 -5.78 6.98
CA GLN A 121 11.53 -6.05 8.06
C GLN A 121 11.77 -5.23 9.34
N ILE A 122 12.17 -3.95 9.19
CA ILE A 122 12.61 -3.11 10.32
C ILE A 122 11.63 -3.04 11.48
N GLU A 123 10.34 -2.88 11.21
CA GLU A 123 9.31 -2.77 12.26
C GLU A 123 9.19 -4.06 13.08
N LEU A 124 9.32 -5.23 12.44
CA LEU A 124 9.27 -6.52 13.13
C LEU A 124 10.54 -6.78 13.95
N ARG A 125 11.69 -6.29 13.48
CA ARG A 125 12.94 -6.34 14.25
C ARG A 125 12.90 -5.43 15.47
N ILE A 126 12.34 -4.22 15.32
CA ILE A 126 12.09 -3.32 16.45
C ILE A 126 11.13 -3.97 17.44
N LEU A 127 10.05 -4.58 16.95
CA LEU A 127 9.11 -5.32 17.80
C LEU A 127 9.83 -6.42 18.59
N ALA A 128 10.62 -7.27 17.93
CA ALA A 128 11.41 -8.32 18.57
C ALA A 128 12.28 -7.78 19.70
N HIS A 129 12.95 -6.66 19.45
CA HIS A 129 13.82 -6.01 20.42
C HIS A 129 13.05 -5.44 21.62
N VAL A 130 11.91 -4.78 21.36
CA VAL A 130 11.10 -4.14 22.41
C VAL A 130 10.36 -5.18 23.25
N THR A 131 9.78 -6.20 22.65
CA THR A 131 9.03 -7.25 23.36
C THR A 131 9.95 -8.29 24.00
N LYS A 132 11.17 -8.45 23.48
CA LYS A 132 12.13 -9.50 23.84
C LYS A 132 11.54 -10.91 23.70
N ASP A 133 10.59 -11.09 22.78
CA ASP A 133 10.01 -12.40 22.53
C ASP A 133 11.08 -13.36 21.98
N PRO A 134 11.35 -14.50 22.64
CA PRO A 134 12.44 -15.38 22.27
C PRO A 134 12.21 -16.04 20.91
N ASN A 135 10.95 -16.34 20.54
CA ASN A 135 10.64 -16.94 19.24
C ASN A 135 10.93 -15.95 18.10
N LEU A 136 10.46 -14.71 18.25
CA LEU A 136 10.62 -13.64 17.28
C LEU A 136 12.10 -13.25 17.12
N THR A 137 12.81 -13.19 18.24
CA THR A 137 14.26 -12.92 18.26
C THR A 137 15.03 -14.04 17.56
N GLN A 138 14.72 -15.31 17.87
CA GLN A 138 15.35 -16.47 17.24
C GLN A 138 15.10 -16.50 15.72
N ILE A 139 13.88 -16.20 15.27
CA ILE A 139 13.54 -16.12 13.84
C ILE A 139 14.49 -15.15 13.10
N PHE A 140 14.77 -13.98 13.69
CA PHE A 140 15.67 -13.00 13.07
C PHE A 140 17.15 -13.37 13.18
N HIS A 141 17.58 -14.06 14.25
CA HIS A 141 18.95 -14.59 14.34
C HIS A 141 19.23 -15.69 13.33
N GLU A 142 18.23 -16.54 13.06
CA GLU A 142 18.31 -17.61 12.07
C GLU A 142 18.01 -17.12 10.64
N ASN A 143 17.80 -15.81 10.46
CA ASN A 143 17.47 -15.16 9.20
C ASN A 143 16.27 -15.82 8.48
N LYS A 144 15.31 -16.32 9.25
CA LYS A 144 14.09 -16.95 8.75
C LYS A 144 13.05 -15.91 8.37
N ASP A 145 12.23 -16.23 7.38
CA ASP A 145 11.12 -15.37 6.98
C ASP A 145 9.90 -15.55 7.88
N ILE A 146 9.68 -14.57 8.75
CA ILE A 146 8.53 -14.54 9.65
C ILE A 146 7.18 -14.60 8.92
N HIS A 147 7.05 -14.02 7.72
CA HIS A 147 5.77 -14.06 6.99
C HIS A 147 5.47 -15.49 6.53
N THR A 148 6.48 -16.20 6.05
CA THR A 148 6.36 -17.60 5.63
C THR A 148 6.05 -18.51 6.83
N LEU A 149 6.70 -18.26 7.97
CA LEU A 149 6.44 -18.99 9.22
C LEU A 149 5.02 -18.73 9.75
N THR A 150 4.59 -17.47 9.78
CA THR A 150 3.21 -17.12 10.17
C THR A 150 2.21 -17.78 9.21
N ALA A 151 2.43 -17.71 7.89
CA ALA A 151 1.54 -18.30 6.91
C ALA A 151 1.37 -19.81 7.12
N ALA A 152 2.47 -20.55 7.25
CA ALA A 152 2.45 -21.99 7.51
C ALA A 152 1.67 -22.32 8.78
N ARG A 153 1.86 -21.54 9.86
CA ARG A 153 1.20 -21.77 11.14
C ARG A 153 -0.29 -21.44 11.12
N VAL A 154 -0.68 -20.34 10.48
CA VAL A 154 -2.08 -19.87 10.42
C VAL A 154 -2.90 -20.76 9.48
N LEU A 155 -2.33 -21.14 8.35
CA LEU A 155 -3.01 -21.97 7.34
C LEU A 155 -2.88 -23.47 7.61
N GLY A 156 -2.04 -23.87 8.57
CA GLY A 156 -1.79 -25.27 8.89
C GLY A 156 -1.09 -26.05 7.75
N ILE A 157 -0.31 -25.37 6.91
CA ILE A 157 0.37 -25.96 5.75
C ILE A 157 1.89 -26.11 5.99
N PRO A 158 2.55 -27.12 5.40
CA PRO A 158 4.02 -27.22 5.45
C PRO A 158 4.70 -25.99 4.84
N LEU A 159 5.86 -25.58 5.36
CA LEU A 159 6.61 -24.41 4.87
C LEU A 159 6.88 -24.45 3.36
N ARG A 160 7.16 -25.64 2.82
CA ARG A 160 7.38 -25.87 1.38
C ARG A 160 6.15 -25.58 0.50
N ASN A 161 4.96 -25.50 1.10
CA ASN A 161 3.70 -25.24 0.40
C ASN A 161 3.26 -23.77 0.54
N VAL A 162 4.04 -22.92 1.22
CA VAL A 162 3.75 -21.49 1.35
C VAL A 162 4.20 -20.79 0.07
N GLY A 163 3.26 -20.33 -0.74
CA GLY A 163 3.52 -19.51 -1.91
C GLY A 163 3.51 -18.01 -1.61
N GLU A 164 3.61 -17.20 -2.65
CA GLU A 164 3.59 -15.74 -2.54
C GLU A 164 2.26 -15.20 -1.99
N LYS A 165 1.14 -15.84 -2.36
CA LYS A 165 -0.20 -15.44 -1.91
C LYS A 165 -0.36 -15.62 -0.41
N GLU A 166 0.00 -16.80 0.10
CA GLU A 166 -0.09 -17.14 1.52
C GLU A 166 0.83 -16.24 2.35
N ARG A 167 2.05 -15.98 1.83
CA ARG A 167 3.00 -15.07 2.45
C ARG A 167 2.48 -13.63 2.49
N ALA A 168 1.82 -13.16 1.43
CA ALA A 168 1.23 -11.82 1.39
C ALA A 168 0.11 -11.65 2.42
N LEU A 169 -0.77 -12.65 2.56
CA LEU A 169 -1.81 -12.67 3.59
C LEU A 169 -1.21 -12.61 5.00
N ALA A 170 -0.19 -13.41 5.28
CA ALA A 170 0.49 -13.41 6.57
C ALA A 170 1.23 -12.10 6.86
N LYS A 171 1.74 -11.43 5.82
CA LYS A 171 2.30 -10.07 5.96
C LYS A 171 1.25 -9.08 6.43
N THR A 172 0.09 -9.05 5.77
CA THR A 172 -1.04 -8.18 6.18
C THR A 172 -1.48 -8.50 7.60
N LEU A 173 -1.59 -9.78 7.96
CA LEU A 173 -1.90 -10.20 9.33
C LEU A 173 -0.87 -9.73 10.35
N ASN A 174 0.42 -9.99 10.12
CA ASN A 174 1.49 -9.62 11.06
C ASN A 174 1.44 -8.12 11.37
N PHE A 175 1.41 -7.27 10.34
CA PHE A 175 1.34 -5.82 10.55
C PHE A 175 0.02 -5.40 11.19
N GLY A 176 -1.11 -5.93 10.72
CA GLY A 176 -2.39 -5.54 11.28
C GLY A 176 -2.53 -5.92 12.75
N VAL A 177 -2.10 -7.11 13.18
CA VAL A 177 -2.15 -7.52 14.60
C VAL A 177 -1.28 -6.59 15.47
N ILE A 178 -0.07 -6.26 15.01
CA ILE A 178 0.82 -5.32 15.71
C ILE A 178 0.15 -3.96 15.91
N TYR A 179 -0.64 -3.52 14.95
CA TYR A 179 -1.36 -2.25 14.97
C TYR A 179 -2.81 -2.35 15.46
N GLY A 180 -3.20 -3.47 16.09
CA GLY A 180 -4.50 -3.61 16.76
C GLY A 180 -5.68 -3.96 15.84
N MET A 181 -5.42 -4.53 14.66
CA MET A 181 -6.45 -5.03 13.74
C MET A 181 -7.28 -6.12 14.41
N GLY A 182 -8.59 -5.87 14.54
CA GLY A 182 -9.53 -6.85 15.06
C GLY A 182 -9.89 -7.95 14.05
N ALA A 183 -10.42 -9.08 14.55
CA ALA A 183 -10.77 -10.25 13.75
C ALA A 183 -11.70 -9.93 12.56
N ARG A 184 -12.66 -9.01 12.74
CA ARG A 184 -13.61 -8.60 11.69
C ARG A 184 -12.94 -7.82 10.55
N ALA A 185 -11.96 -6.98 10.86
CA ALA A 185 -11.21 -6.25 9.84
C ALA A 185 -10.34 -7.20 9.02
N PHE A 186 -9.74 -8.20 9.68
CA PHE A 186 -8.97 -9.24 9.01
C PHE A 186 -9.83 -10.09 8.07
N SER A 187 -11.02 -10.53 8.50
CA SER A 187 -11.90 -11.37 7.67
C SER A 187 -12.41 -10.68 6.39
N CYS A 188 -12.54 -9.35 6.40
CA CYS A 188 -12.98 -8.60 5.21
C CYS A 188 -11.83 -8.32 4.23
N GLY A 189 -10.61 -8.07 4.71
CA GLY A 189 -9.44 -7.80 3.85
C GLY A 189 -8.77 -9.04 3.24
N SER A 190 -9.29 -10.24 3.53
CA SER A 190 -8.72 -11.53 3.10
C SER A 190 -9.69 -12.39 2.29
N GLN A 191 -10.80 -11.82 1.79
CA GLN A 191 -11.62 -12.49 0.78
C GLN A 191 -11.01 -12.28 -0.62
N PRO A 192 -10.97 -13.34 -1.45
CA PRO A 192 -10.40 -13.29 -2.80
C PRO A 192 -11.18 -12.38 -3.76
#